data_AF-A0A0F0GFX5-F1
#
_entry.id   AF-A0A0F0GFX5-F1
#
_cell.length_a   1.000
_cell.length_b   1.000
_cell.length_c   1.000
_cell.angle_alpha   90.00
_cell.angle_beta   90.00
_cell.angle_gamma   90.00
#
_symmetry.space_group_name_H-M   'P 1'
#
loop_
_entity.id
_entity.type
_entity.pdbx_description
1 polymer ?
#
loop_
_entity_poly.entity_id
_entity_poly.type
_entity_poly.pdbx_seq_one_letter_code
_entity_poly.pdbx_strand_id
1 'polypeptide(L)'
;MADFSQEDLDELMGDVLDGGADEESVAALPQLASLVDDPELGRQAVALAGAIMASGAARDEHLANIFLAASNRLLPEADDYYAYLLAGQLAFEGTKHWPRLAQGLDLRYYDVPCPSCGTNISLVFELAIAKASYIDDIGDTSPLQPLDADALTGIARRLYDTASAHGRERVMEAIRYMFGRATCPLCATEFTVSDQVLGS
;
A
#
# COMPACT_ATOMS: atom_id res chain seq x y z
N MET A 1 24.95 18.85 0.58
CA MET A 1 23.75 18.00 0.47
C MET A 1 23.63 17.30 1.80
N ALA A 2 22.46 17.33 2.43
CA ALA A 2 22.24 16.49 3.61
C ALA A 2 22.48 15.04 3.19
N ASP A 3 23.30 14.34 3.96
CA ASP A 3 23.52 12.91 3.78
C ASP A 3 22.37 12.24 4.53
N PHE A 4 21.45 11.59 3.83
CA PHE A 4 20.35 10.88 4.48
C PHE A 4 20.92 9.68 5.22
N SER A 5 20.75 9.65 6.54
CA SER A 5 20.92 8.43 7.31
C SER A 5 19.66 7.58 7.25
N GLN A 6 19.75 6.34 7.74
CA GLN A 6 18.59 5.47 7.90
C GLN A 6 17.55 6.10 8.84
N GLU A 7 17.99 6.75 9.93
CA GLU A 7 17.11 7.42 10.90
C GLU A 7 16.33 8.55 10.25
N ASP A 8 16.98 9.36 9.41
CA ASP A 8 16.32 10.45 8.67
C ASP A 8 15.24 9.91 7.71
N LEU A 9 15.50 8.77 7.05
CA LEU A 9 14.52 8.14 6.16
C LEU A 9 13.38 7.45 6.93
N ASP A 10 13.63 6.92 8.12
CA ASP A 10 12.61 6.32 8.99
C ASP A 10 11.65 7.39 9.52
N GLU A 11 12.20 8.51 10.01
CA GLU A 11 11.41 9.67 10.47
C GLU A 11 10.54 10.22 9.34
N LEU A 12 11.15 10.50 8.18
CA LEU A 12 10.43 11.03 7.03
C LEU A 12 9.37 10.06 6.48
N MET A 13 9.64 8.75 6.53
CA MET A 13 8.63 7.73 6.17
C MET A 13 7.45 7.76 7.15
N GLY A 14 7.71 7.82 8.46
CA GLY A 14 6.66 7.93 9.47
C GLY A 14 5.76 9.14 9.22
N ASP A 15 6.37 10.31 9.03
CA ASP A 15 5.63 11.55 8.78
C ASP A 15 4.78 11.49 7.51
N VAL A 16 5.32 10.95 6.41
CA VAL A 16 4.57 10.82 5.15
C VAL A 16 3.43 9.81 5.26
N LEU A 17 3.61 8.72 6.01
CA LEU A 17 2.56 7.70 6.21
C LEU A 17 1.44 8.19 7.13
N ASP A 18 1.76 8.97 8.16
CA ASP A 18 0.79 9.46 9.14
C ASP A 18 0.08 10.75 8.67
N GLY A 19 0.84 11.68 8.08
CA GLY A 19 0.38 13.02 7.74
C GLY A 19 0.22 13.30 6.24
N GLY A 20 0.76 12.42 5.37
CA GLY A 20 0.90 12.69 3.94
C GLY A 20 2.15 13.53 3.63
N ALA A 21 2.43 13.74 2.34
CA ALA A 21 3.60 14.50 1.93
C ALA A 21 3.36 16.01 1.97
N ASP A 22 4.34 16.75 2.49
CA ASP A 22 4.40 18.21 2.50
C ASP A 22 5.47 18.75 1.53
N GLU A 23 5.68 20.07 1.54
CA GLU A 23 6.66 20.71 0.65
C GLU A 23 8.09 20.24 0.89
N GLU A 24 8.45 19.93 2.14
CA GLU A 24 9.79 19.47 2.53
C GLU A 24 10.03 18.04 2.04
N SER A 25 9.06 17.16 2.25
CA SER A 25 9.07 15.79 1.75
C SER A 25 9.20 15.76 0.23
N VAL A 26 8.49 16.64 -0.48
CA VAL A 26 8.59 16.75 -1.95
C VAL A 26 9.96 17.24 -2.38
N ALA A 27 10.54 18.20 -1.67
CA ALA A 27 11.88 18.71 -1.94
C ALA A 27 12.99 17.65 -1.73
N ALA A 28 12.72 16.58 -0.98
CA ALA A 28 13.63 15.45 -0.79
C ALA A 28 13.73 14.52 -2.01
N LEU A 29 12.77 14.52 -2.94
CA LEU A 29 12.72 13.58 -4.07
C LEU A 29 14.03 13.52 -4.90
N PRO A 30 14.70 14.63 -5.27
CA PRO A 30 15.97 14.54 -5.99
C PRO A 30 17.10 13.88 -5.19
N GLN A 31 17.09 14.03 -3.87
CA GLN A 31 18.07 13.39 -2.99
C GLN A 31 17.78 11.90 -2.86
N LEU A 32 16.50 11.52 -2.69
CA LEU A 32 16.08 10.11 -2.71
C LEU A 32 16.45 9.43 -4.04
N ALA A 33 16.36 10.14 -5.16
CA ALA A 33 16.77 9.64 -6.47
C ALA A 33 18.28 9.36 -6.55
N SER A 34 19.10 10.05 -5.77
CA SER A 34 20.55 9.78 -5.70
C SER A 34 20.90 8.53 -4.89
N LEU A 35 19.98 8.03 -4.06
CA LEU A 35 20.16 6.87 -3.19
C LEU A 35 19.67 5.56 -3.82
N VAL A 36 19.08 5.58 -5.02
CA VAL A 36 18.41 4.39 -5.60
C VAL A 36 19.34 3.21 -5.89
N ASP A 37 20.64 3.47 -6.01
CA ASP A 37 21.70 2.46 -6.19
C ASP A 37 22.42 2.14 -4.87
N ASP A 38 22.06 2.80 -3.77
CA ASP A 38 22.62 2.53 -2.46
C ASP A 38 22.16 1.14 -1.96
N PRO A 39 23.09 0.26 -1.53
CA PRO A 39 22.77 -1.10 -1.15
C PRO A 39 21.93 -1.21 0.14
N GLU A 40 22.04 -0.22 1.03
CA GLU A 40 21.35 -0.20 2.33
C GLU A 40 20.08 0.64 2.25
N LEU A 41 20.18 1.85 1.69
CA LEU A 41 19.12 2.84 1.72
C LEU A 41 18.21 2.81 0.48
N GLY A 42 18.65 2.20 -0.62
CA GLY A 42 17.97 2.34 -1.91
C GLY A 42 16.53 1.82 -1.92
N ARG A 43 16.23 0.76 -1.18
CA ARG A 43 14.86 0.22 -1.07
C ARG A 43 13.94 1.18 -0.33
N GLN A 44 14.41 1.69 0.79
CA GLN A 44 13.68 2.66 1.61
C GLN A 44 13.47 3.97 0.86
N ALA A 45 14.51 4.48 0.19
CA ALA A 45 14.44 5.69 -0.59
C ALA A 45 13.40 5.60 -1.73
N VAL A 46 13.35 4.47 -2.44
CA VAL A 46 12.35 4.24 -3.49
C VAL A 46 10.94 4.06 -2.91
N ALA A 47 10.80 3.35 -1.79
CA ALA A 47 9.52 3.22 -1.09
C ALA A 47 8.98 4.60 -0.66
N LEU A 48 9.85 5.44 -0.09
CA LEU A 48 9.53 6.79 0.37
C LEU A 48 9.21 7.73 -0.79
N ALA A 49 9.95 7.64 -1.89
CA ALA A 49 9.64 8.39 -3.11
C ALA A 49 8.27 8.01 -3.67
N GLY A 50 7.92 6.72 -3.60
CA GLY A 50 6.55 6.27 -3.82
C GLY A 50 5.60 7.04 -2.93
N ALA A 51 5.82 6.95 -1.60
CA ALA A 51 5.03 7.57 -0.50
C ALA A 51 4.68 9.03 -0.83
N ILE A 52 5.72 9.79 -1.19
CA ILE A 52 5.64 11.21 -1.52
C ILE A 52 4.85 11.44 -2.80
N MET A 53 5.19 10.76 -3.91
CA MET A 53 4.55 10.98 -5.21
C MET A 53 3.07 10.61 -5.23
N ALA A 54 2.63 9.74 -4.33
CA ALA A 54 1.22 9.42 -4.11
C ALA A 54 0.32 10.60 -3.83
N SER A 55 0.86 11.52 -3.01
CA SER A 55 0.10 12.61 -2.42
C SER A 55 -0.40 13.56 -3.49
N GLY A 56 0.12 13.45 -4.72
CA GLY A 56 -0.18 14.31 -5.84
C GLY A 56 0.61 15.61 -5.82
N ALA A 57 1.55 15.77 -4.89
CA ALA A 57 2.45 16.90 -4.84
C ALA A 57 3.50 16.79 -5.97
N ALA A 58 3.35 17.64 -6.99
CA ALA A 58 4.25 17.83 -8.14
C ALA A 58 4.75 16.55 -8.86
N ARG A 59 4.20 16.28 -10.05
CA ARG A 59 4.67 15.18 -10.91
C ARG A 59 5.92 15.60 -11.69
N ASP A 60 7.08 15.17 -11.22
CA ASP A 60 8.31 15.16 -12.02
C ASP A 60 8.42 13.82 -12.76
N GLU A 61 8.19 13.84 -14.09
CA GLU A 61 8.24 12.63 -14.92
C GLU A 61 9.64 12.01 -14.98
N HIS A 62 10.71 12.80 -14.87
CA HIS A 62 12.07 12.29 -14.89
C HIS A 62 12.36 11.49 -13.62
N LEU A 63 12.04 12.06 -12.45
CA LEU A 63 12.19 11.37 -11.18
C LEU A 63 11.29 10.13 -11.10
N ALA A 64 10.04 10.21 -11.57
CA ALA A 64 9.14 9.06 -11.61
C ALA A 64 9.73 7.90 -12.42
N ASN A 65 10.35 8.18 -13.57
CA ASN A 65 11.01 7.16 -14.38
C ASN A 65 12.24 6.54 -13.68
N ILE A 66 13.03 7.34 -12.96
CA ILE A 66 14.16 6.84 -12.15
C ILE A 66 13.66 5.86 -11.09
N PHE A 67 12.64 6.26 -10.31
CA PHE A 67 12.11 5.43 -9.24
C PHE A 67 11.38 4.18 -9.75
N LEU A 68 10.69 4.27 -10.89
CA LEU A 68 10.07 3.10 -11.52
C LEU A 68 11.12 2.08 -11.98
N ALA A 69 12.21 2.53 -12.60
CA ALA A 69 13.32 1.66 -12.99
C ALA A 69 13.99 1.02 -11.76
N ALA A 70 14.23 1.81 -10.71
CA ALA A 70 14.80 1.33 -9.46
C ALA A 70 13.88 0.32 -8.75
N SER A 71 12.57 0.60 -8.66
CA SER A 71 11.58 -0.30 -8.08
C SER A 71 11.57 -1.65 -8.80
N ASN A 72 11.51 -1.67 -10.13
CA ASN A 72 11.56 -2.91 -10.92
C ASN A 72 12.82 -3.76 -10.65
N ARG A 73 13.96 -3.11 -10.44
CA ARG A 73 15.23 -3.80 -10.13
C ARG A 73 15.27 -4.32 -8.69
N LEU A 74 14.74 -3.57 -7.72
CA LEU A 74 14.83 -3.88 -6.30
C LEU A 74 13.75 -4.88 -5.83
N LEU A 75 12.61 -4.91 -6.52
CA LEU A 75 11.43 -5.71 -6.17
C LEU A 75 11.70 -7.20 -5.93
N PRO A 76 12.39 -7.93 -6.84
CA PRO A 76 12.53 -9.38 -6.70
C PRO A 76 13.15 -9.81 -5.36
N GLU A 77 14.13 -9.04 -4.88
CA GLU A 77 14.89 -9.32 -3.67
C GLU A 77 14.36 -8.56 -2.44
N ALA A 78 13.30 -7.76 -2.55
CA ALA A 78 12.80 -6.96 -1.44
C ALA A 78 12.05 -7.80 -0.43
N ASP A 79 12.27 -7.57 0.86
CA ASP A 79 11.51 -8.22 1.94
C ASP A 79 10.51 -7.21 2.52
N ASP A 80 10.87 -6.51 3.60
CA ASP A 80 9.97 -5.56 4.31
C ASP A 80 9.47 -4.40 3.42
N TYR A 81 10.21 -4.04 2.38
CA TYR A 81 9.80 -2.99 1.44
C TYR A 81 9.03 -3.53 0.22
N TYR A 82 8.80 -4.84 0.09
CA TYR A 82 8.22 -5.42 -1.13
C TYR A 82 6.86 -4.80 -1.47
N ALA A 83 5.95 -4.73 -0.49
CA ALA A 83 4.60 -4.18 -0.67
C ALA A 83 4.65 -2.70 -1.06
N TYR A 84 5.52 -1.92 -0.41
CA TYR A 84 5.73 -0.51 -0.70
C TYR A 84 6.31 -0.28 -2.09
N LEU A 85 7.33 -1.05 -2.49
CA LEU A 85 7.92 -0.95 -3.82
C LEU A 85 6.92 -1.33 -4.92
N LEU A 86 6.16 -2.41 -4.72
CA LEU A 86 5.15 -2.89 -5.66
C LEU A 86 4.05 -1.84 -5.86
N ALA A 87 3.48 -1.35 -4.76
CA ALA A 87 2.41 -0.36 -4.82
C ALA A 87 2.94 1.01 -5.28
N GLY A 88 4.18 1.36 -4.95
CA GLY A 88 4.87 2.57 -5.40
C GLY A 88 5.02 2.67 -6.91
N GLN A 89 5.10 1.54 -7.63
CA GLN A 89 5.06 1.54 -9.10
C GLN A 89 3.83 2.24 -9.66
N LEU A 90 2.68 2.10 -8.99
CA LEU A 90 1.45 2.79 -9.39
C LEU A 90 1.60 4.31 -9.24
N ALA A 91 2.31 4.78 -8.21
CA ALA A 91 2.62 6.18 -7.96
C ALA A 91 3.42 6.79 -9.11
N PHE A 92 4.50 6.09 -9.50
CA PHE A 92 5.41 6.53 -10.55
C PHE A 92 4.71 6.57 -11.92
N GLU A 93 3.73 5.69 -12.12
CA GLU A 93 2.85 5.70 -13.29
C GLU A 93 1.75 6.77 -13.24
N GLY A 94 1.56 7.43 -12.09
CA GLY A 94 0.61 8.54 -11.91
C GLY A 94 -0.75 8.16 -11.33
N THR A 95 -0.86 7.00 -10.68
CA THR A 95 -2.07 6.54 -9.99
C THR A 95 -2.10 7.07 -8.56
N LYS A 96 -3.22 7.66 -8.15
CA LYS A 96 -3.35 8.41 -6.88
C LYS A 96 -3.76 7.59 -5.64
N HIS A 97 -4.11 6.31 -5.79
CA HIS A 97 -4.77 5.53 -4.72
C HIS A 97 -3.82 4.63 -3.90
N TRP A 98 -2.51 4.77 -4.02
CA TRP A 98 -1.59 3.70 -3.62
C TRP A 98 -1.04 3.71 -2.16
N PRO A 99 -1.03 4.80 -1.35
CA PRO A 99 -0.48 4.74 0.02
C PRO A 99 -1.22 3.75 0.90
N ARG A 100 -2.57 3.77 0.82
CA ARG A 100 -3.42 2.81 1.50
C ARG A 100 -3.21 1.41 0.95
N LEU A 101 -3.03 1.25 -0.36
CA LEU A 101 -2.76 -0.06 -0.95
C LEU A 101 -1.46 -0.68 -0.42
N ALA A 102 -0.37 0.10 -0.36
CA ALA A 102 0.89 -0.36 0.22
C ALA A 102 0.72 -0.80 1.68
N GLN A 103 0.10 0.07 2.48
CA GLN A 103 -0.05 -0.14 3.91
C GLN A 103 -0.72 -1.48 4.24
N GLY A 104 -1.81 -1.86 3.61
CA GLY A 104 -2.44 -3.14 3.96
C GLY A 104 -2.09 -4.32 3.05
N LEU A 105 -1.28 -4.13 2.01
CA LEU A 105 -0.49 -5.25 1.49
C LEU A 105 0.61 -5.65 2.49
N ASP A 106 1.15 -4.67 3.23
CA ASP A 106 2.20 -4.89 4.24
C ASP A 106 1.65 -5.28 5.62
N LEU A 107 0.88 -4.38 6.23
CA LEU A 107 0.29 -4.55 7.56
C LEU A 107 -0.84 -5.59 7.58
N ARG A 108 -1.40 -5.93 6.42
CA ARG A 108 -2.49 -6.93 6.27
C ARG A 108 -3.75 -6.61 7.08
N TYR A 109 -3.95 -5.33 7.42
CA TYR A 109 -5.19 -4.85 8.03
C TYR A 109 -5.62 -3.48 7.49
N TYR A 110 -6.93 -3.23 7.53
CA TYR A 110 -7.54 -1.95 7.18
C TYR A 110 -8.66 -1.62 8.13
N ASP A 111 -8.78 -0.34 8.51
CA ASP A 111 -10.00 0.18 9.10
C ASP A 111 -10.80 0.93 8.03
N VAL A 112 -12.02 0.48 7.78
CA VAL A 112 -12.92 1.09 6.81
C VAL A 112 -14.31 1.27 7.40
N PRO A 113 -15.01 2.39 7.11
CA PRO A 113 -16.40 2.52 7.50
C PRO A 113 -17.28 1.56 6.70
N CYS A 114 -18.29 0.97 7.33
CA CYS A 114 -19.35 0.28 6.62
C CYS A 114 -20.09 1.28 5.71
N PRO A 115 -20.28 0.98 4.41
CA PRO A 115 -20.96 1.92 3.50
C PRO A 115 -22.45 2.10 3.80
N SER A 116 -23.05 1.24 4.62
CA SER A 116 -24.46 1.34 5.02
C SER A 116 -24.65 1.99 6.39
N CYS A 117 -24.05 1.42 7.44
CA CYS A 117 -24.29 1.87 8.81
C CYS A 117 -23.20 2.79 9.39
N GLY A 118 -22.09 2.99 8.67
CA GLY A 118 -20.99 3.84 9.10
C GLY A 118 -20.11 3.26 10.22
N THR A 119 -20.45 2.10 10.79
CA THR A 119 -19.62 1.42 11.79
C THR A 119 -18.22 1.14 11.23
N ASN A 120 -17.18 1.46 12.00
CA ASN A 120 -15.81 1.15 11.61
C ASN A 120 -15.60 -0.37 11.63
N ILE A 121 -15.05 -0.90 10.55
CA ILE A 121 -14.78 -2.32 10.36
C ILE A 121 -13.28 -2.49 10.18
N SER A 122 -12.68 -3.28 11.06
CA SER A 122 -11.31 -3.75 10.90
C SER A 122 -11.29 -5.01 10.04
N LEU A 123 -10.71 -4.91 8.85
CA LEU A 123 -10.44 -6.03 7.96
C LEU A 123 -9.07 -6.60 8.32
N VAL A 124 -9.00 -7.86 8.70
CA VAL A 124 -7.76 -8.54 9.10
C VAL A 124 -7.52 -9.71 8.16
N PHE A 125 -6.62 -9.52 7.18
CA PHE A 125 -6.44 -10.47 6.08
C PHE A 125 -5.80 -11.78 6.55
N GLU A 126 -4.84 -11.72 7.48
CA GLU A 126 -4.20 -12.92 8.05
C GLU A 126 -5.20 -13.85 8.76
N LEU A 127 -6.27 -13.29 9.33
CA LEU A 127 -7.32 -14.05 9.98
C LEU A 127 -8.52 -14.31 9.05
N ALA A 128 -8.52 -13.74 7.84
CA ALA A 128 -9.63 -13.75 6.90
C ALA A 128 -10.96 -13.30 7.53
N ILE A 129 -10.93 -12.25 8.37
CA ILE A 129 -12.13 -11.71 9.05
C ILE A 129 -12.32 -10.22 8.86
N ALA A 130 -13.58 -9.80 8.86
CA ALA A 130 -14.01 -8.44 9.13
C ALA A 130 -14.56 -8.38 10.56
N LYS A 131 -14.11 -7.40 11.33
CA LYS A 131 -14.50 -7.19 12.73
C LYS A 131 -15.16 -5.83 12.86
N ALA A 132 -16.35 -5.78 13.44
CA ALA A 132 -16.93 -4.51 13.85
C ALA A 132 -16.18 -3.98 15.06
N SER A 133 -15.62 -2.77 14.95
CA SER A 133 -14.95 -2.11 16.06
C SER A 133 -16.00 -1.40 16.92
N TYR A 134 -16.29 -1.98 18.09
CA TYR A 134 -16.93 -1.28 19.19
C TYR A 134 -15.84 -0.86 20.17
N ILE A 135 -16.00 0.31 20.77
CA ILE A 135 -15.17 0.74 21.89
C ILE A 135 -15.23 -0.38 22.95
N ASP A 136 -14.07 -1.01 23.19
CA ASP A 136 -13.74 -1.93 24.29
C ASP A 136 -14.20 -3.41 24.29
N ASP A 137 -14.86 -3.94 23.24
CA ASP A 137 -15.15 -5.39 23.16
C ASP A 137 -14.81 -6.00 21.79
N ILE A 138 -14.51 -7.32 21.76
CA ILE A 138 -14.44 -8.07 20.50
C ILE A 138 -15.85 -8.10 19.92
N GLY A 139 -16.15 -7.16 19.02
CA GLY A 139 -17.39 -7.12 18.27
C GLY A 139 -17.58 -8.36 17.40
N ASP A 140 -18.81 -8.55 16.93
CA ASP A 140 -19.15 -9.60 15.98
C ASP A 140 -18.18 -9.60 14.79
N THR A 141 -17.88 -10.81 14.29
CA THR A 141 -16.99 -11.03 13.15
C THR A 141 -17.72 -11.70 12.01
N SER A 142 -17.25 -11.46 10.79
CA SER A 142 -17.70 -12.13 9.58
C SER A 142 -16.49 -12.54 8.74
N PRO A 143 -16.58 -13.59 7.92
CA PRO A 143 -15.47 -13.99 7.06
C PRO A 143 -15.26 -13.00 5.91
N LEU A 144 -13.99 -12.75 5.57
CA LEU A 144 -13.61 -12.14 4.31
C LEU A 144 -13.72 -13.17 3.18
N GLN A 145 -14.13 -12.71 2.01
CA GLN A 145 -14.24 -13.53 0.81
C GLN A 145 -13.17 -13.07 -0.18
N PRO A 146 -12.07 -13.82 -0.37
CA PRO A 146 -11.05 -13.45 -1.34
C PRO A 146 -11.63 -13.57 -2.75
N LEU A 147 -11.20 -12.68 -3.65
CA LEU A 147 -11.51 -12.85 -5.07
C LEU A 147 -10.73 -14.05 -5.63
N ASP A 148 -11.34 -14.79 -6.55
CA ASP A 148 -10.64 -15.84 -7.28
C ASP A 148 -9.50 -15.23 -8.11
N ALA A 149 -8.33 -15.87 -8.11
CA ALA A 149 -7.15 -15.35 -8.82
C ALA A 149 -7.41 -15.20 -10.33
N ASP A 150 -8.19 -16.11 -10.91
CA ASP A 150 -8.59 -16.06 -12.32
C ASP A 150 -9.60 -14.96 -12.64
N ALA A 151 -10.29 -14.43 -11.62
CA ALA A 151 -11.21 -13.31 -11.75
C ALA A 151 -10.54 -11.94 -11.57
N LEU A 152 -9.25 -11.90 -11.21
CA LEU A 152 -8.50 -10.64 -11.12
C LEU A 152 -8.31 -10.00 -12.50
N THR A 153 -8.56 -8.70 -12.60
CA THR A 153 -8.38 -7.91 -13.82
C THR A 153 -7.64 -6.60 -13.55
N GLY A 154 -7.14 -5.93 -14.60
CA GLY A 154 -6.55 -4.60 -14.49
C GLY A 154 -5.36 -4.53 -13.52
N ILE A 155 -5.36 -3.51 -12.65
CA ILE A 155 -4.30 -3.30 -11.65
C ILE A 155 -4.17 -4.50 -10.71
N ALA A 156 -5.30 -5.06 -10.25
CA ALA A 156 -5.30 -6.20 -9.34
C ALA A 156 -4.58 -7.41 -9.95
N ARG A 157 -4.85 -7.69 -11.24
CA ARG A 157 -4.18 -8.76 -11.99
C ARG A 157 -2.68 -8.51 -12.11
N ARG A 158 -2.29 -7.30 -12.49
CA ARG A 158 -0.88 -6.94 -12.65
C ARG A 158 -0.09 -7.10 -11.35
N LEU A 159 -0.63 -6.59 -10.23
CA LEU A 159 0.02 -6.70 -8.92
C LEU A 159 0.16 -8.18 -8.51
N TYR A 160 -0.89 -8.98 -8.74
CA TYR A 160 -0.89 -10.41 -8.43
C TYR A 160 0.13 -11.17 -9.28
N ASP A 161 0.19 -10.92 -10.59
CA ASP A 161 1.15 -11.57 -11.49
C ASP A 161 2.59 -11.19 -11.13
N THR A 162 2.87 -9.92 -10.79
CA THR A 162 4.20 -9.50 -10.31
C THR A 162 4.57 -10.19 -8.99
N ALA A 163 3.66 -10.23 -8.01
CA ALA A 163 3.87 -10.94 -6.76
C ALA A 163 4.10 -12.45 -6.97
N SER A 164 3.34 -13.07 -7.87
CA SER A 164 3.49 -14.46 -8.26
C SER A 164 4.85 -14.74 -8.90
N ALA A 165 5.29 -13.89 -9.83
CA ALA A 165 6.60 -14.03 -10.49
C ALA A 165 7.77 -13.95 -9.49
N HIS A 166 7.60 -13.24 -8.37
CA HIS A 166 8.59 -13.12 -7.30
C HIS A 166 8.36 -14.09 -6.13
N GLY A 167 7.39 -15.02 -6.23
CA GLY A 167 7.11 -16.02 -5.19
C GLY A 167 6.53 -15.44 -3.89
N ARG A 168 5.88 -14.27 -3.93
CA ARG A 168 5.36 -13.57 -2.76
C ARG A 168 3.94 -13.99 -2.41
N GLU A 169 3.78 -15.23 -1.95
CA GLU A 169 2.47 -15.84 -1.63
C GLU A 169 1.61 -14.99 -0.69
N ARG A 170 2.22 -14.42 0.36
CA ARG A 170 1.50 -13.56 1.33
C ARG A 170 0.91 -12.31 0.67
N VAL A 171 1.65 -11.70 -0.25
CA VAL A 171 1.20 -10.50 -0.98
C VAL A 171 0.13 -10.89 -1.99
N MET A 172 0.28 -12.03 -2.67
CA MET A 172 -0.75 -12.58 -3.56
C MET A 172 -2.08 -12.80 -2.82
N GLU A 173 -2.03 -13.35 -1.61
CA GLU A 173 -3.21 -13.56 -0.77
C GLU A 173 -3.84 -12.22 -0.32
N ALA A 174 -3.02 -11.27 0.13
CA ALA A 174 -3.49 -9.94 0.51
C ALA A 174 -4.19 -9.21 -0.66
N ILE A 175 -3.66 -9.32 -1.90
CA ILE A 175 -4.29 -8.78 -3.10
C ILE A 175 -5.68 -9.41 -3.32
N ARG A 176 -5.82 -10.73 -3.14
CA ARG A 176 -7.12 -11.40 -3.33
C ARG A 176 -8.16 -10.93 -2.31
N TYR A 177 -7.77 -10.69 -1.05
CA TYR A 177 -8.68 -10.13 -0.05
C TYR A 177 -8.99 -8.64 -0.32
N MET A 178 -7.99 -7.86 -0.72
CA MET A 178 -8.15 -6.44 -1.09
C MET A 178 -9.19 -6.25 -2.19
N PHE A 179 -9.16 -7.08 -3.23
CA PHE A 179 -10.13 -7.02 -4.33
C PHE A 179 -11.33 -7.96 -4.13
N GLY A 180 -11.44 -8.56 -2.95
CA GLY A 180 -12.53 -9.44 -2.55
C GLY A 180 -13.70 -8.68 -1.92
N ARG A 181 -14.53 -9.43 -1.18
CA ARG A 181 -15.69 -8.91 -0.46
C ARG A 181 -15.55 -9.04 1.04
N ALA A 182 -16.15 -8.09 1.75
CA ALA A 182 -16.39 -8.14 3.18
C ALA A 182 -17.88 -8.01 3.48
N THR A 183 -18.31 -8.53 4.62
CA THR A 183 -19.68 -8.38 5.14
C THR A 183 -19.63 -7.62 6.44
N CYS A 184 -20.38 -6.54 6.60
CA CYS A 184 -20.47 -5.86 7.90
C CYS A 184 -21.07 -6.81 8.95
N PRO A 185 -20.37 -7.12 10.06
CA PRO A 185 -20.90 -8.02 11.07
C PRO A 185 -22.17 -7.50 11.76
N LEU A 186 -22.37 -6.16 11.77
CA LEU A 186 -23.51 -5.52 12.43
C LEU A 186 -24.78 -5.47 11.57
N CYS A 187 -24.68 -4.98 10.34
CA CYS A 187 -25.84 -4.76 9.47
C CYS A 187 -25.91 -5.70 8.26
N ALA A 188 -25.01 -6.68 8.17
CA ALA A 188 -24.90 -7.66 7.09
C ALA A 188 -24.72 -7.06 5.68
N THR A 189 -24.38 -5.78 5.56
CA THR A 189 -24.09 -5.15 4.26
C THR A 189 -22.81 -5.73 3.69
N GLU A 190 -22.89 -6.30 2.49
CA GLU A 190 -21.74 -6.72 1.70
C GLU A 190 -21.15 -5.54 0.93
N PHE A 191 -19.82 -5.51 0.81
CA PHE A 191 -19.12 -4.49 0.02
C PHE A 191 -17.79 -5.03 -0.51
N THR A 192 -17.31 -4.44 -1.61
CA THR A 192 -15.96 -4.66 -2.12
C THR A 192 -14.95 -3.95 -1.23
N VAL A 193 -13.91 -4.65 -0.79
CA VAL A 193 -12.90 -4.10 0.11
C VAL A 193 -12.18 -2.90 -0.53
N SER A 194 -11.74 -3.04 -1.78
CA SER A 194 -11.02 -1.99 -2.51
C SER A 194 -11.84 -0.70 -2.65
N ASP A 195 -13.15 -0.78 -2.82
CA ASP A 195 -14.01 0.41 -2.98
C ASP A 195 -14.04 1.25 -1.70
N GLN A 196 -13.96 0.60 -0.53
CA GLN A 196 -13.91 1.30 0.75
C GLN A 196 -12.50 1.79 1.12
N VAL A 197 -11.46 1.01 0.78
CA VAL A 197 -10.07 1.37 1.09
C VAL A 197 -9.58 2.53 0.21
N LEU A 198 -9.77 2.41 -1.11
CA LEU A 198 -9.19 3.33 -2.09
C LEU A 198 -9.98 4.63 -2.25
N GLY A 199 -11.22 4.65 -1.74
CA GLY A 199 -12.19 5.72 -1.98
C GLY A 199 -12.69 5.70 -3.42
N SER A 200 -14.00 5.82 -3.61
CA SER A 200 -14.62 6.04 -4.93
C SER A 200 -14.25 7.40 -5.52
#